data_AF-A0A931K147-F1
#
_entry.id   AF-A0A931K147-F1
#
_cell.length_a   1.000
_cell.length_b   1.000
_cell.length_c   1.000
_cell.angle_alpha   90.00
_cell.angle_beta   90.00
_cell.angle_gamma   90.00
#
_symmetry.space_group_name_H-M   'P 1'
#
loop_
_entity.id
_entity.type
_entity.pdbx_description
1 polymer ?
#
loop_
_entity_poly.entity_id
_entity_poly.type
_entity_poly.pdbx_seq_one_letter_code
_entity_poly.pdbx_strand_id
1 'polypeptide(L)'
;MKTAVMMAAVLAGISSAQAVTTFSFASDTDPSHFTFAGSGGNVSNGTPAPVVTLTVGNGNNGESALTFDVEFRTNFSLDFLASVNQPGGTLHLYNIVGFDGQAPMFGFYVPGTNTPLLTATFDGGIFRNLGSEGAWGTGGDASASDITGQVTYTWFGASNANFGLVQGASSVGVDDVVFTLTDLQNAQTHTPGVSLGNNYPSTGWVSEGSYSGTANFVPTPGAIALLGLGGLAVGRRRR
;
A
#
# COMPACT_ATOMS: atom_id res chain seq x y z
N MET A 1 -50.49 12.08 25.43
CA MET A 1 -49.12 12.24 24.89
C MET A 1 -48.66 10.90 24.33
N LYS A 2 -48.83 10.65 23.01
CA LYS A 2 -48.62 9.33 22.38
C LYS A 2 -47.80 9.40 21.07
N THR A 3 -46.95 10.43 20.90
CA THR A 3 -46.38 10.75 19.58
C THR A 3 -44.86 11.01 19.57
N ALA A 4 -44.09 10.39 20.47
CA ALA A 4 -42.64 10.69 20.57
C ALA A 4 -41.67 9.51 20.36
N VAL A 5 -42.11 8.29 20.08
CA VAL A 5 -41.23 7.10 20.17
C VAL A 5 -40.85 6.48 18.82
N MET A 6 -41.29 7.04 17.69
CA MET A 6 -41.14 6.39 16.37
C MET A 6 -39.99 6.90 15.50
N MET A 7 -39.07 7.73 16.01
CA MET A 7 -38.02 8.36 15.20
C MET A 7 -36.59 7.81 15.39
N ALA A 8 -36.36 6.87 16.32
CA ALA A 8 -35.00 6.41 16.63
C ALA A 8 -34.57 5.09 15.94
N ALA A 9 -35.46 4.43 15.19
CA ALA A 9 -35.21 3.07 14.67
C ALA A 9 -34.97 2.98 13.15
N VAL A 10 -34.99 4.11 12.42
CA VAL A 10 -34.91 4.10 10.94
C VAL A 10 -33.49 4.36 10.40
N LEU A 11 -32.53 4.76 11.24
CA LEU A 11 -31.16 5.07 10.77
C LEU A 11 -30.16 3.91 10.74
N ALA A 12 -30.56 2.68 11.09
CA ALA A 12 -29.64 1.55 11.22
C ALA A 12 -29.66 0.54 10.05
N GLY A 13 -30.34 0.86 8.95
CA GLY A 13 -30.65 -0.10 7.89
C GLY A 13 -30.02 0.16 6.53
N ILE A 14 -29.11 1.12 6.39
CA ILE A 14 -28.37 1.27 5.12
C ILE A 14 -27.15 0.39 5.22
N SER A 15 -27.28 -0.86 4.77
CA SER A 15 -26.14 -1.63 4.29
C SER A 15 -25.58 -0.87 3.08
N SER A 16 -24.78 0.16 3.33
CA SER A 16 -23.95 0.73 2.29
C SER A 16 -23.07 -0.41 1.78
N ALA A 17 -23.16 -0.73 0.49
CA ALA A 17 -22.12 -1.51 -0.17
C ALA A 17 -20.79 -0.95 0.30
N GLN A 18 -19.95 -1.77 0.94
CA GLN A 18 -18.62 -1.33 1.36
C GLN A 18 -17.89 -0.85 0.10
N ALA A 19 -17.59 0.44 0.04
CA ALA A 19 -16.74 0.96 -0.99
C ALA A 19 -15.36 0.36 -0.77
N VAL A 20 -14.90 -0.45 -1.72
CA VAL A 20 -13.49 -0.86 -1.78
C VAL A 20 -12.70 0.41 -2.09
N THR A 21 -11.79 0.79 -1.20
CA THR A 21 -10.94 1.95 -1.42
C THR A 21 -9.76 1.53 -2.27
N THR A 22 -9.57 2.18 -3.41
CA THR A 22 -8.42 1.95 -4.29
C THR A 22 -7.41 3.08 -4.09
N PHE A 23 -6.15 2.75 -3.93
CA PHE A 23 -5.05 3.71 -3.82
C PHE A 23 -4.09 3.51 -4.99
N SER A 24 -3.67 4.60 -5.63
CA SER A 24 -2.68 4.52 -6.70
C SER A 24 -1.85 5.78 -6.80
N PHE A 25 -0.59 5.66 -7.20
CA PHE A 25 0.16 6.76 -7.80
C PHE A 25 0.96 6.23 -8.99
N ALA A 26 1.17 7.09 -9.97
CA ALA A 26 2.14 6.86 -11.03
C ALA A 26 3.35 7.73 -10.71
N SER A 27 4.56 7.18 -10.82
CA SER A 27 5.75 8.02 -10.78
C SER A 27 5.67 9.08 -11.85
N ASP A 28 6.23 10.26 -11.56
CA ASP A 28 6.50 11.21 -12.62
C ASP A 28 7.70 10.72 -13.45
N THR A 29 7.90 11.34 -14.60
CA THR A 29 9.02 11.02 -15.48
C THR A 29 10.23 11.93 -15.20
N ASP A 30 10.39 12.42 -13.97
CA ASP A 30 11.51 13.31 -13.63
C ASP A 30 12.76 12.48 -13.32
N PRO A 31 13.78 12.46 -14.22
CA PRO A 31 14.99 11.67 -14.01
C PRO A 31 15.86 12.18 -12.85
N SER A 32 15.46 13.27 -12.18
CA SER A 32 16.14 13.78 -10.99
C SER A 32 15.55 13.28 -9.66
N HIS A 33 14.40 12.60 -9.68
CA HIS A 33 13.68 12.18 -8.47
C HIS A 33 13.11 10.75 -8.57
N PHE A 34 13.97 9.75 -8.40
CA PHE A 34 13.53 8.35 -8.42
C PHE A 34 12.61 7.98 -7.25
N THR A 35 11.60 7.16 -7.53
CA THR A 35 10.69 6.67 -6.48
C THR A 35 11.36 5.70 -5.52
N PHE A 36 12.11 4.75 -6.07
CA PHE A 36 12.77 3.69 -5.32
C PHE A 36 14.28 3.82 -5.40
N ALA A 37 14.95 3.39 -4.33
CA ALA A 37 16.38 3.18 -4.30
C ALA A 37 16.70 1.92 -3.49
N GLY A 38 17.93 1.43 -3.62
CA GLY A 38 18.37 0.32 -2.80
C GLY A 38 19.85 -0.01 -2.97
N SER A 39 20.31 -0.97 -2.18
CA SER A 39 21.68 -1.51 -2.24
C SER A 39 21.71 -2.86 -1.53
N GLY A 40 22.39 -3.85 -2.10
CA GLY A 40 22.27 -5.23 -1.65
C GLY A 40 20.80 -5.66 -1.63
N GLY A 41 20.38 -6.34 -0.56
CA GLY A 41 18.97 -6.70 -0.36
C GLY A 41 18.09 -5.54 0.13
N ASN A 42 18.61 -4.37 0.45
CA ASN A 42 17.79 -3.31 1.07
C ASN A 42 17.10 -2.45 0.03
N VAL A 43 15.84 -2.11 0.29
CA VAL A 43 14.99 -1.26 -0.55
C VAL A 43 14.45 -0.11 0.27
N SER A 44 14.59 1.10 -0.25
CA SER A 44 14.10 2.35 0.33
C SER A 44 13.45 3.24 -0.74
N ASN A 45 12.88 4.36 -0.34
CA ASN A 45 12.55 5.42 -1.29
C ASN A 45 13.82 6.08 -1.85
N GLY A 46 13.70 6.75 -2.99
CA GLY A 46 14.75 7.62 -3.51
C GLY A 46 15.08 8.79 -2.59
N THR A 47 16.26 9.37 -2.76
CA THR A 47 16.74 10.51 -1.97
C THR A 47 17.09 11.68 -2.91
N PRO A 48 16.47 12.87 -2.75
CA PRO A 48 15.42 13.19 -1.76
C PRO A 48 14.12 12.40 -2.00
N ALA A 49 13.27 12.29 -0.98
CA ALA A 49 12.00 11.57 -1.11
C ALA A 49 11.13 12.25 -2.18
N PRO A 50 10.57 11.49 -3.14
CA PRO A 50 9.77 12.06 -4.22
C PRO A 50 8.42 12.56 -3.69
N VAL A 51 7.93 13.68 -4.22
CA VAL A 51 6.54 14.10 -4.04
C VAL A 51 5.73 13.56 -5.20
N VAL A 52 4.75 12.72 -4.90
CA VAL A 52 3.88 12.06 -5.88
C VAL A 52 2.42 12.43 -5.62
N THR A 53 1.58 12.34 -6.65
CA THR A 53 0.14 12.51 -6.49
C THR A 53 -0.52 11.16 -6.20
N LEU A 54 -0.89 10.95 -4.93
CA LEU A 54 -1.70 9.80 -4.51
C LEU A 54 -3.16 10.04 -4.89
N THR A 55 -3.72 9.12 -5.67
CA THR A 55 -5.13 9.08 -6.04
C THR A 55 -5.87 8.05 -5.17
N VAL A 56 -7.00 8.46 -4.61
CA VAL A 56 -7.89 7.60 -3.82
C VAL A 56 -9.25 7.50 -4.51
N GLY A 57 -9.59 6.31 -4.96
CA GLY A 57 -10.86 5.96 -5.57
C GLY A 57 -11.75 5.17 -4.62
N ASN A 58 -13.05 5.17 -4.89
CA ASN A 58 -14.06 4.47 -4.10
C ASN A 58 -14.62 3.22 -4.81
N GLY A 59 -13.93 2.73 -5.85
CA GLY A 59 -14.35 1.59 -6.66
C GLY A 59 -15.66 1.80 -7.46
N ASN A 60 -16.27 2.98 -7.38
CA ASN A 60 -17.53 3.31 -8.05
C ASN A 60 -17.28 4.30 -9.20
N ASN A 61 -17.84 4.02 -10.38
CA ASN A 61 -17.54 4.72 -11.64
C ASN A 61 -18.13 6.15 -11.76
N GLY A 62 -18.52 6.80 -10.65
CA GLY A 62 -19.32 8.03 -10.67
C GLY A 62 -18.81 9.21 -9.85
N GLU A 63 -17.90 9.00 -8.90
CA GLU A 63 -17.31 10.08 -8.12
C GLU A 63 -15.87 10.37 -8.58
N SER A 64 -15.50 11.66 -8.61
CA SER A 64 -14.12 12.06 -8.89
C SER A 64 -13.21 11.59 -7.76
N ALA A 65 -12.08 10.96 -8.10
CA ALA A 65 -11.11 10.50 -7.13
C ALA A 65 -10.54 11.66 -6.29
N LEU A 66 -10.19 11.38 -5.03
CA LEU A 66 -9.43 12.31 -4.21
C LEU A 66 -7.96 12.27 -4.64
N THR A 67 -7.29 13.43 -4.64
CA THR A 67 -5.87 13.52 -4.97
C THR A 67 -5.12 14.25 -3.86
N PHE A 68 -3.95 13.73 -3.50
CA PHE A 68 -3.09 14.30 -2.46
C PHE A 68 -1.65 14.31 -2.97
N ASP A 69 -0.97 15.46 -2.84
CA ASP A 69 0.48 15.51 -3.03
C ASP A 69 1.15 15.02 -1.75
N VAL A 70 1.95 13.96 -1.88
CA VAL A 70 2.52 13.22 -0.74
C VAL A 70 3.94 12.77 -1.02
N GLU A 71 4.75 12.67 0.03
CA GLU A 71 6.05 12.01 -0.02
C GLU A 71 5.88 10.50 0.09
N PHE A 72 6.38 9.76 -0.89
CA PHE A 72 6.45 8.30 -0.81
C PHE A 72 7.67 7.87 0.00
N ARG A 73 7.44 6.96 0.95
CA ARG A 73 8.49 6.34 1.77
C ARG A 73 8.29 4.85 1.82
N THR A 74 9.38 4.10 1.75
CA THR A 74 9.35 2.65 1.88
C THR A 74 10.61 2.17 2.59
N ASN A 75 10.49 1.06 3.31
CA ASN A 75 11.62 0.37 3.90
C ASN A 75 11.31 -1.13 4.02
N PHE A 76 12.06 -1.93 3.29
CA PHE A 76 12.04 -3.38 3.41
C PHE A 76 13.34 -3.98 2.87
N SER A 77 13.54 -5.27 3.11
CA SER A 77 14.64 -6.05 2.56
C SER A 77 14.13 -7.14 1.63
N LEU A 78 15.02 -7.59 0.78
CA LEU A 78 14.86 -8.72 -0.13
C LEU A 78 15.69 -9.87 0.42
N ASP A 79 15.07 -11.04 0.55
CA ASP A 79 15.75 -12.29 0.82
C ASP A 79 15.70 -13.17 -0.43
N PHE A 80 16.86 -13.58 -0.93
CA PHE A 80 16.97 -14.30 -2.19
C PHE A 80 16.24 -15.64 -2.11
N LEU A 81 15.32 -15.84 -3.05
CA LEU A 81 14.57 -17.09 -3.17
C LEU A 81 15.15 -17.99 -4.25
N ALA A 82 15.20 -17.49 -5.49
CA ALA A 82 15.65 -18.27 -6.64
C ALA A 82 16.00 -17.38 -7.84
N SER A 83 16.82 -17.94 -8.74
CA SER A 83 17.00 -17.45 -10.11
C SER A 83 16.56 -18.55 -11.07
N VAL A 84 15.62 -18.25 -11.96
CA VAL A 84 15.05 -19.21 -12.90
C VAL A 84 15.36 -18.77 -14.33
N ASN A 85 16.19 -19.55 -15.02
CA ASN A 85 16.52 -19.29 -16.42
C ASN A 85 15.31 -19.64 -17.31
N GLN A 86 14.96 -18.72 -18.20
CA GLN A 86 13.87 -18.87 -19.17
C GLN A 86 14.29 -18.33 -20.54
N PRO A 87 13.59 -18.69 -21.63
CA PRO A 87 13.79 -18.01 -22.91
C PRO A 87 13.60 -16.50 -22.74
N GLY A 88 14.63 -15.72 -23.07
CA GLY A 88 14.61 -14.25 -22.95
C GLY A 88 15.28 -13.67 -21.71
N GLY A 89 15.75 -14.48 -20.75
CA GLY A 89 16.54 -14.00 -19.61
C GLY A 89 16.45 -14.88 -18.35
N THR A 90 16.93 -14.34 -17.24
CA THR A 90 16.86 -14.97 -15.92
C THR A 90 15.86 -14.19 -15.07
N LEU A 91 14.85 -14.88 -14.54
CA LEU A 91 13.92 -14.32 -13.57
C LEU A 91 14.51 -14.47 -12.17
N HIS A 92 14.81 -13.35 -11.52
CA HIS A 92 15.25 -13.32 -10.13
C HIS A 92 14.03 -13.11 -9.22
N LEU A 93 13.95 -13.93 -8.18
CA LEU A 93 12.85 -13.94 -7.21
C LEU A 93 13.41 -13.75 -5.81
N TYR A 94 12.74 -12.90 -5.04
CA TYR A 94 13.09 -12.61 -3.65
C TYR A 94 11.81 -12.57 -2.81
N ASN A 95 11.92 -13.04 -1.57
CA ASN A 95 10.91 -12.74 -0.57
C ASN A 95 11.10 -11.31 -0.09
N ILE A 96 10.00 -10.59 0.11
CA ILE A 96 10.05 -9.30 0.79
C ILE A 96 9.97 -9.56 2.30
N VAL A 97 10.98 -9.08 3.00
CA VAL A 97 11.16 -9.28 4.44
C VAL A 97 11.43 -7.96 5.15
N GLY A 98 11.31 -8.00 6.47
CA GLY A 98 11.55 -6.87 7.34
C GLY A 98 13.00 -6.39 7.32
N PHE A 99 13.21 -5.09 7.43
CA PHE A 99 14.52 -4.52 7.72
C PHE A 99 14.69 -4.35 9.24
N ASP A 100 15.80 -4.85 9.81
CA ASP A 100 16.14 -4.71 11.24
C ASP A 100 15.05 -5.18 12.21
N GLY A 101 14.41 -6.32 11.89
CA GLY A 101 13.36 -6.93 12.71
C GLY A 101 12.01 -6.19 12.70
N GLN A 102 11.85 -5.14 11.88
CA GLN A 102 10.57 -4.46 11.67
C GLN A 102 9.81 -5.09 10.50
N ALA A 103 8.48 -5.07 10.52
CA ALA A 103 7.70 -5.50 9.37
C ALA A 103 8.01 -4.65 8.13
N PRO A 104 8.05 -5.24 6.91
CA PRO A 104 8.04 -4.49 5.66
C PRO A 104 6.98 -3.39 5.67
N MET A 105 7.35 -2.19 5.23
CA MET A 105 6.39 -1.09 5.21
C MET A 105 6.62 -0.10 4.07
N PHE A 106 5.52 0.55 3.69
CA PHE A 106 5.53 1.78 2.92
C PHE A 106 4.51 2.77 3.47
N GLY A 107 4.63 4.03 3.05
CA GLY A 107 3.67 5.05 3.41
C GLY A 107 3.76 6.29 2.55
N PHE A 108 2.70 7.07 2.64
CA PHE A 108 2.51 8.36 2.01
C PHE A 108 2.40 9.42 3.10
N TYR A 109 3.25 10.42 3.05
CA TYR A 109 3.40 11.43 4.10
C TYR A 109 3.09 12.82 3.56
N VAL A 110 2.62 13.70 4.43
CA VAL A 110 2.44 15.12 4.05
C VAL A 110 3.84 15.72 3.75
N PRO A 111 4.07 16.34 2.57
CA PRO A 111 5.39 16.80 2.15
C PRO A 111 6.04 17.77 3.14
N GLY A 112 7.34 17.62 3.35
CA GLY A 112 8.13 18.42 4.30
C GLY A 112 7.82 18.13 5.77
N THR A 113 7.03 17.09 6.07
CA THR A 113 6.67 16.71 7.45
C THR A 113 6.92 15.23 7.71
N ASN A 114 6.69 14.78 8.94
CA ASN A 114 6.66 13.34 9.29
C ASN A 114 5.24 12.84 9.58
N THR A 115 4.22 13.57 9.13
CA THR A 115 2.82 13.21 9.36
C THR A 115 2.36 12.23 8.28
N PRO A 116 2.01 10.98 8.62
CA PRO A 116 1.49 10.03 7.65
C PRO A 116 0.09 10.46 7.19
N LEU A 117 -0.22 10.20 5.92
CA LEU A 117 -1.57 10.23 5.35
C LEU A 117 -2.13 8.81 5.23
N LEU A 118 -1.29 7.88 4.73
CA LEU A 118 -1.58 6.45 4.60
C LEU A 118 -0.29 5.68 4.88
N THR A 119 -0.35 4.63 5.68
CA THR A 119 0.76 3.67 5.81
C THR A 119 0.24 2.27 5.54
N ALA A 120 1.14 1.39 5.11
CA ALA A 120 0.86 -0.03 5.03
C ALA A 120 2.04 -0.83 5.54
N THR A 121 1.74 -1.86 6.31
CA THR A 121 2.68 -2.92 6.67
C THR A 121 2.25 -4.21 6.01
N PHE A 122 3.20 -5.07 5.70
CA PHE A 122 2.87 -6.37 5.13
C PHE A 122 3.83 -7.46 5.59
N ASP A 123 3.32 -8.67 5.78
CA ASP A 123 4.07 -9.88 6.10
C ASP A 123 3.99 -10.86 4.91
N GLY A 124 5.15 -11.16 4.35
CA GLY A 124 5.28 -11.87 3.09
C GLY A 124 5.07 -10.98 1.86
N GLY A 125 5.52 -11.46 0.71
CA GLY A 125 5.49 -10.72 -0.55
C GLY A 125 6.63 -11.18 -1.45
N ILE A 126 6.52 -10.89 -2.72
CA ILE A 126 7.51 -11.29 -3.73
C ILE A 126 7.99 -10.05 -4.46
N PHE A 127 9.30 -9.91 -4.53
CA PHE A 127 9.95 -9.05 -5.51
C PHE A 127 10.47 -9.92 -6.65
N ARG A 128 10.22 -9.48 -7.88
CA ARG A 128 10.75 -10.15 -9.07
C ARG A 128 11.34 -9.16 -10.06
N ASN A 129 12.41 -9.59 -10.72
CA ASN A 129 13.07 -8.80 -11.75
C ASN A 129 13.56 -9.74 -12.85
N LEU A 130 13.33 -9.36 -14.11
CA LEU A 130 13.84 -10.08 -15.27
C LEU A 130 15.15 -9.43 -15.73
N GLY A 131 16.20 -10.23 -15.85
CA GLY A 131 17.48 -9.77 -16.36
C GLY A 131 18.32 -10.89 -16.95
N SER A 132 19.59 -10.92 -16.59
CA SER A 132 20.57 -11.95 -16.95
C SER A 132 21.06 -12.65 -15.69
N GLU A 133 21.76 -13.77 -15.83
CA GLU A 133 22.26 -14.54 -14.67
C GLU A 133 23.04 -13.69 -13.64
N GLY A 134 23.74 -12.64 -14.10
CA GLY A 134 24.52 -11.75 -13.24
C GLY A 134 23.96 -10.33 -13.06
N ALA A 135 22.74 -10.03 -13.51
CA ALA A 135 22.19 -8.66 -13.43
C ALA A 135 20.66 -8.64 -13.48
N TRP A 136 20.05 -7.77 -12.68
CA TRP A 136 18.70 -7.29 -12.92
C TRP A 136 18.62 -6.49 -14.22
N GLY A 137 17.49 -6.60 -14.93
CA GLY A 137 17.16 -5.74 -16.06
C GLY A 137 16.59 -4.39 -15.59
N THR A 138 15.91 -3.69 -16.48
CA THR A 138 15.45 -2.30 -16.26
C THR A 138 14.04 -2.20 -15.65
N GLY A 139 13.43 -3.31 -15.29
CA GLY A 139 12.08 -3.34 -14.73
C GLY A 139 11.86 -4.54 -13.84
N GLY A 140 10.92 -4.40 -12.92
CA GLY A 140 10.55 -5.42 -11.95
C GLY A 140 9.24 -5.07 -11.26
N ASP A 141 8.88 -5.86 -10.27
CA ASP A 141 7.70 -5.61 -9.47
C ASP A 141 7.83 -6.20 -8.07
N ALA A 142 7.13 -5.56 -7.14
CA ALA A 142 6.98 -5.99 -5.76
C ALA A 142 5.49 -6.15 -5.47
N SER A 143 5.07 -7.28 -4.93
CA SER A 143 3.67 -7.51 -4.60
C SER A 143 3.47 -8.29 -3.32
N ALA A 144 2.38 -7.98 -2.62
CA ALA A 144 1.87 -8.76 -1.50
C ALA A 144 0.34 -8.73 -1.51
N SER A 145 -0.30 -9.78 -0.98
CA SER A 145 -1.75 -9.88 -0.88
C SER A 145 -2.16 -10.72 0.30
N ASP A 146 -3.33 -10.44 0.86
CA ASP A 146 -3.90 -11.18 2.00
C ASP A 146 -4.26 -12.65 1.72
N ILE A 147 -4.19 -13.10 0.46
CA ILE A 147 -4.43 -14.50 0.11
C ILE A 147 -3.26 -15.38 0.59
N THR A 148 -2.04 -14.86 0.50
CA THR A 148 -0.79 -15.60 0.76
C THR A 148 0.10 -14.95 1.82
N GLY A 149 -0.26 -13.74 2.28
CA GLY A 149 0.44 -12.96 3.30
C GLY A 149 -0.56 -12.15 4.12
N GLN A 150 -0.07 -11.13 4.81
CA GLN A 150 -0.92 -10.15 5.48
C GLN A 150 -0.52 -8.74 5.01
N VAL A 151 -1.47 -7.95 4.54
CA VAL A 151 -1.33 -6.53 4.20
C VAL A 151 -2.27 -5.78 5.12
N THR A 152 -1.82 -4.65 5.65
CA THR A 152 -2.67 -3.83 6.52
C THR A 152 -2.38 -2.37 6.28
N TYR A 153 -3.38 -1.66 5.79
CA TYR A 153 -3.38 -0.22 5.61
C TYR A 153 -3.84 0.48 6.88
N THR A 154 -3.37 1.70 7.13
CA THR A 154 -3.92 2.60 8.15
C THR A 154 -4.05 4.01 7.56
N TRP A 155 -5.26 4.56 7.60
CA TRP A 155 -5.56 5.89 7.10
C TRP A 155 -5.47 6.94 8.21
N PHE A 156 -4.73 8.02 7.99
CA PHE A 156 -4.52 9.10 8.97
C PHE A 156 -5.17 10.42 8.56
N GLY A 157 -5.58 10.54 7.29
CA GLY A 157 -6.32 11.71 6.80
C GLY A 157 -7.73 11.81 7.39
N ALA A 158 -8.46 12.85 6.98
CA ALA A 158 -9.85 13.03 7.40
C ALA A 158 -10.72 11.83 6.96
N SER A 159 -11.65 11.42 7.83
CA SER A 159 -12.66 10.41 7.46
C SER A 159 -13.51 10.91 6.29
N ASN A 160 -13.78 10.03 5.33
CA ASN A 160 -14.65 10.30 4.19
C ASN A 160 -15.46 9.05 3.85
N ALA A 161 -16.74 9.06 4.23
CA ALA A 161 -17.63 7.92 4.07
C ALA A 161 -17.83 7.52 2.60
N ASN A 162 -17.79 8.47 1.66
CA ASN A 162 -17.97 8.18 0.23
C ASN A 162 -16.82 7.35 -0.36
N PHE A 163 -15.64 7.40 0.27
CA PHE A 163 -14.44 6.66 -0.12
C PHE A 163 -14.13 5.50 0.82
N GLY A 164 -15.02 5.21 1.78
CA GLY A 164 -14.76 4.20 2.81
C GLY A 164 -13.61 4.57 3.76
N LEU A 165 -13.16 5.82 3.79
CA LEU A 165 -12.02 6.24 4.60
C LEU A 165 -12.42 6.54 6.04
N VAL A 166 -11.73 5.95 7.01
CA VAL A 166 -11.96 6.18 8.43
C VAL A 166 -10.63 6.52 9.10
N GLN A 167 -10.53 7.73 9.65
CA GLN A 167 -9.32 8.21 10.31
C GLN A 167 -8.93 7.30 11.49
N GLY A 168 -7.67 6.88 11.50
CA GLY A 168 -7.08 6.01 12.51
C GLY A 168 -7.51 4.55 12.44
N ALA A 169 -8.37 4.17 11.49
CA ALA A 169 -8.76 2.79 11.30
C ALA A 169 -7.70 2.06 10.46
N SER A 170 -7.42 0.82 10.87
CA SER A 170 -6.73 -0.13 10.01
C SER A 170 -7.71 -0.79 9.07
N SER A 171 -7.25 -1.17 7.87
CA SER A 171 -8.03 -1.96 6.95
C SER A 171 -8.32 -3.35 7.52
N VAL A 172 -9.38 -3.97 7.01
CA VAL A 172 -9.87 -5.29 7.38
C VAL A 172 -10.38 -5.99 6.13
N GLY A 173 -10.10 -7.28 5.99
CA GLY A 173 -10.59 -8.07 4.87
C GLY A 173 -9.45 -8.51 3.97
N VAL A 174 -9.68 -8.46 2.65
CA VAL A 174 -8.65 -8.76 1.65
C VAL A 174 -8.13 -7.44 1.11
N ASP A 175 -6.85 -7.24 1.31
CA ASP A 175 -6.07 -6.10 0.85
C ASP A 175 -4.91 -6.59 -0.02
N ASP A 176 -4.44 -5.72 -0.92
CA ASP A 176 -3.32 -6.00 -1.81
C ASP A 176 -2.46 -4.77 -2.07
N VAL A 177 -1.19 -5.02 -2.37
CA VAL A 177 -0.19 -4.03 -2.75
C VAL A 177 0.58 -4.54 -3.95
N VAL A 178 0.67 -3.72 -5.00
CA VAL A 178 1.51 -3.98 -6.16
C VAL A 178 2.27 -2.71 -6.52
N PHE A 179 3.60 -2.84 -6.56
CA PHE A 179 4.50 -1.85 -7.13
C PHE A 179 5.06 -2.37 -8.44
N THR A 180 5.06 -1.52 -9.46
CA THR A 180 5.78 -1.79 -10.71
C THR A 180 6.96 -0.84 -10.81
N LEU A 181 8.14 -1.39 -11.03
CA LEU A 181 9.40 -0.66 -11.15
C LEU A 181 9.79 -0.56 -12.63
N THR A 182 10.18 0.64 -13.03
CA THR A 182 10.67 0.96 -14.38
C THR A 182 11.91 1.85 -14.30
N ASP A 183 12.71 1.86 -15.36
CA ASP A 183 13.98 2.61 -15.40
C ASP A 183 14.93 2.21 -14.26
N LEU A 184 14.96 0.92 -13.93
CA LEU A 184 15.86 0.39 -12.91
C LEU A 184 17.30 0.45 -13.42
N GLN A 185 18.15 1.15 -12.68
CA GLN A 185 19.51 1.47 -13.09
C GLN A 185 20.49 1.59 -11.92
N ASN A 186 21.78 1.49 -12.23
CA ASN A 186 22.84 1.76 -11.27
C ASN A 186 22.78 3.23 -10.80
N ALA A 187 22.81 3.45 -9.49
CA ALA A 187 22.64 4.78 -8.89
C ALA A 187 23.85 5.70 -9.09
N GLN A 188 25.05 5.16 -9.32
CA GLN A 188 26.27 5.93 -9.48
C GLN A 188 26.53 6.31 -10.94
N THR A 189 26.27 5.38 -11.86
CA THR A 189 26.58 5.54 -13.29
C THR A 189 25.36 5.86 -14.14
N HIS A 190 24.15 5.73 -13.61
CA HIS A 190 22.88 5.84 -14.35
C HIS A 190 22.85 4.97 -15.61
N THR A 191 23.49 3.80 -15.52
CA THR A 191 23.47 2.80 -16.61
C THR A 191 22.30 1.84 -16.40
N PRO A 192 21.53 1.51 -17.45
CA PRO A 192 20.39 0.60 -17.35
C PRO A 192 20.75 -0.76 -16.75
N GLY A 193 19.88 -1.27 -15.87
CA GLY A 193 20.07 -2.53 -15.16
C GLY A 193 20.99 -2.42 -13.95
N VAL A 194 21.07 -3.50 -13.18
CA VAL A 194 21.82 -3.55 -11.92
C VAL A 194 22.57 -4.87 -11.80
N SER A 195 23.90 -4.80 -11.75
CA SER A 195 24.75 -5.96 -11.56
C SER A 195 24.50 -6.63 -10.20
N LEU A 196 24.51 -7.95 -10.19
CA LEU A 196 24.34 -8.77 -8.99
C LEU A 196 25.69 -9.36 -8.53
N GLY A 197 25.89 -9.40 -7.22
CA GLY A 197 26.93 -10.15 -6.53
C GLY A 197 26.30 -10.99 -5.43
N ASN A 198 26.60 -12.29 -5.39
CA ASN A 198 25.95 -13.24 -4.46
C ASN A 198 24.42 -13.15 -4.49
N ASN A 199 23.84 -13.00 -5.69
CA ASN A 199 22.40 -12.84 -5.96
C ASN A 199 21.75 -11.53 -5.51
N TYR A 200 22.50 -10.54 -5.02
CA TYR A 200 21.98 -9.23 -4.64
C TYR A 200 22.64 -8.10 -5.44
N PRO A 201 21.98 -6.95 -5.64
CA PRO A 201 22.61 -5.75 -6.16
C PRO A 201 23.99 -5.49 -5.54
N SER A 202 25.05 -5.54 -6.36
CA SER A 202 26.43 -5.33 -5.89
C SER A 202 26.78 -3.84 -5.71
N THR A 203 25.89 -2.97 -6.18
CA THR A 203 26.00 -1.51 -6.15
C THR A 203 24.65 -0.90 -5.78
N GLY A 204 24.65 0.38 -5.45
CA GLY A 204 23.40 1.11 -5.24
C GLY A 204 22.61 1.21 -6.55
N TRP A 205 21.29 1.22 -6.44
CA TRP A 205 20.38 1.32 -7.58
C TRP A 205 19.24 2.29 -7.29
N VAL A 206 18.62 2.77 -8.36
CA VAL A 206 17.43 3.63 -8.35
C VAL A 206 16.45 3.16 -9.41
N SER A 207 15.16 3.49 -9.24
CA SER A 207 14.10 3.13 -10.18
C SER A 207 12.91 4.07 -10.03
N GLU A 208 12.23 4.33 -11.14
CA GLU A 208 10.86 4.84 -11.12
C GLU A 208 9.88 3.77 -10.69
N GLY A 209 8.80 4.19 -10.03
CA GLY A 209 7.86 3.26 -9.41
C GLY A 209 6.42 3.73 -9.50
N SER A 210 5.53 2.84 -9.91
CA SER A 210 4.08 3.06 -9.80
C SER A 210 3.50 2.10 -8.79
N TYR A 211 2.36 2.48 -8.21
CA TYR A 211 1.70 1.75 -7.16
C TYR A 211 0.21 1.64 -7.45
N SER A 212 -0.34 0.45 -7.16
CA SER A 212 -1.76 0.22 -7.02
C SER A 212 -1.99 -0.71 -5.83
N GLY A 213 -3.01 -0.42 -5.05
CA GLY A 213 -3.47 -1.30 -3.98
C GLY A 213 -4.91 -1.04 -3.61
N THR A 214 -5.51 -2.03 -2.95
CA THR A 214 -6.88 -1.96 -2.48
C THR A 214 -6.93 -2.21 -0.99
N ALA A 215 -7.81 -1.46 -0.32
CA ALA A 215 -8.05 -1.64 1.10
C ALA A 215 -9.53 -1.49 1.44
N ASN A 216 -9.96 -2.18 2.50
CA ASN A 216 -11.30 -2.07 3.02
C ASN A 216 -11.26 -1.58 4.47
N PHE A 217 -11.86 -0.43 4.77
CA PHE A 217 -11.98 0.03 6.16
C PHE A 217 -13.41 -0.19 6.66
N VAL A 218 -13.53 -0.74 7.87
CA VAL A 218 -14.83 -0.86 8.56
C VAL A 218 -14.77 0.00 9.82
N PRO A 219 -15.78 0.84 10.09
CA PRO A 219 -15.90 1.52 11.38
C PRO A 219 -15.84 0.48 12.50
N THR A 220 -14.96 0.70 13.47
CA THR A 220 -14.60 -0.26 14.52
C THR A 220 -15.83 -0.96 15.15
N PRO A 221 -15.72 -2.22 15.63
CA PRO A 221 -16.83 -3.02 16.18
C PRO A 221 -17.66 -2.35 17.28
N GLY A 222 -17.18 -1.26 17.87
CA GLY A 222 -17.93 -0.41 18.78
C GLY A 222 -19.28 0.05 18.22
N ALA A 223 -19.41 0.24 16.91
CA ALA A 223 -20.70 0.56 16.27
C ALA A 223 -21.70 -0.61 16.38
N ILE A 224 -21.24 -1.85 16.24
CA ILE A 224 -22.06 -3.07 16.43
C ILE A 224 -22.38 -3.26 17.91
N ALA A 225 -21.42 -3.02 18.80
CA ALA A 225 -21.65 -3.07 20.25
C ALA A 225 -22.69 -2.03 20.71
N LEU A 226 -22.66 -0.81 20.15
CA LEU A 226 -23.67 0.23 20.40
C LEU A 226 -25.04 -0.16 19.84
N LEU A 227 -25.10 -0.78 18.65
CA LEU A 227 -26.34 -1.35 18.11
C LEU A 227 -26.89 -2.47 19.01
N GLY A 228 -26.02 -3.37 19.49
CA GLY A 228 -26.39 -4.45 20.40
C GLY A 228 -26.91 -3.93 21.75
N LEU A 229 -26.22 -2.95 22.35
CA LEU A 229 -26.64 -2.32 23.60
C LEU A 229 -27.92 -1.49 23.42
N GLY A 230 -28.07 -0.79 22.30
CA GLY A 230 -29.29 -0.07 21.93
C GLY A 230 -30.48 -1.02 21.76
N GLY A 231 -30.28 -2.16 21.09
CA GLY A 231 -31.29 -3.21 20.95
C GLY A 231 -31.71 -3.81 22.29
N LEU A 232 -30.76 -4.08 23.19
CA LEU A 232 -31.04 -4.56 24.54
C LEU A 232 -31.81 -3.53 25.38
N ALA A 233 -31.46 -2.25 25.29
CA ALA A 233 -32.17 -1.18 26.00
C ALA A 233 -33.63 -1.04 25.54
N VAL A 234 -33.89 -1.14 24.23
CA VAL A 234 -35.26 -1.11 23.68
C VAL A 234 -36.03 -2.39 24.03
N GLY A 235 -35.40 -3.56 23.93
CA GLY A 235 -36.01 -4.85 24.27
C GLY A 235 -36.41 -4.94 25.75
N ARG A 236 -35.60 -4.39 26.65
CA ARG A 236 -35.89 -4.34 28.09
C ARG A 236 -37.01 -3.37 28.46
N ARG A 237 -37.26 -2.34 27.64
CA ARG A 237 -38.32 -1.35 27.84
C ARG A 237 -39.71 -1.81 27.37
N ARG A 238 -39.77 -2.92 26.61
CA ARG A 238 -41.00 -3.54 26.11
C ARG A 238 -41.52 -4.70 26.98
N ARG A 239 -40.78 -5.08 28.03
CA ARG A 239 -41.28 -5.93 29.11
C ARG A 239 -41.75 -5.04 30.26
#